data_AF-A0A1H2JI09-F1
#
_entry.id   AF-A0A1H2JI09-F1
#
_cell.length_a   1.000
_cell.length_b   1.000
_cell.length_c   1.000
_cell.angle_alpha   90.00
_cell.angle_beta   90.00
_cell.angle_gamma   90.00
#
_symmetry.space_group_name_H-M   'P 1'
#
loop_
_entity.id
_entity.type
_entity.pdbx_description
1 polymer ?
#
loop_
_entity_poly.entity_id
_entity_poly.type
_entity_poly.pdbx_seq_one_letter_code
_entity_poly.pdbx_strand_id
1 'polypeptide(L)'
;MSIDKPAARPAENAMAAIDSMIDRGHRLTLFVGDRAYAPSTDVTKLQGPLKARGIAVVSDYRKDQLGIKEQHAGALYVEGVAYGPCLPDALANASIDFRENRTSEEVYLARIEERRRYQLQQKSSPDANGVVVMRCPAAGPAPTVSCALKPRAGKAELGLPSLPPTTNVPDVPPRICTNKESVSFGPEHGLKYGQKVPYKTSEWRKLYHSPRNTIEGLNGLLKNDATAAFASPGRRRVRGRAAQTIFAALMIAAINVSKIRSYLRERASHDTDHSTTPRSKPSNDGRRRRHTLSEYSRSTTDGLASRAGPDRDS
;
A
#
# COMPACT_ATOMS: atom_id res chain seq x y z
N MET A 1 5.95 -10.88 21.15
CA MET A 1 6.57 -10.08 22.23
C MET A 1 7.61 -10.98 22.86
N SER A 2 8.90 -10.67 22.71
CA SER A 2 9.96 -11.46 23.31
C SER A 2 10.07 -11.15 24.80
N ILE A 3 10.33 -12.16 25.65
CA ILE A 3 10.72 -11.97 27.07
C ILE A 3 12.16 -11.45 27.18
N ASP A 4 12.86 -11.36 26.06
CA ASP A 4 14.15 -10.71 25.92
C ASP A 4 14.04 -9.17 25.97
N LYS A 5 15.18 -8.48 25.95
CA LYS A 5 15.30 -7.03 26.04
C LYS A 5 14.31 -6.33 25.08
N PRO A 6 13.48 -5.39 25.58
CA PRO A 6 12.55 -4.64 24.75
C PRO A 6 13.26 -4.01 23.55
N ALA A 7 12.60 -4.05 22.39
CA ALA A 7 13.09 -3.50 21.12
C ALA A 7 14.42 -4.08 20.60
N ALA A 8 14.93 -5.19 21.14
CA ALA A 8 16.20 -5.77 20.68
C ALA A 8 16.12 -6.41 19.28
N ARG A 9 14.99 -7.07 18.97
CA ARG A 9 14.82 -7.86 17.72
C ARG A 9 13.44 -7.67 17.07
N PRO A 10 13.00 -6.42 16.79
CA PRO A 10 11.65 -6.17 16.29
C PRO A 10 11.42 -6.78 14.90
N ALA A 11 12.42 -6.77 14.02
CA ALA A 11 12.34 -7.36 12.68
C ALA A 11 12.14 -8.88 12.74
N GLU A 12 13.02 -9.56 13.48
CA GLU A 12 13.01 -11.02 13.57
C GLU A 12 11.72 -11.53 14.22
N ASN A 13 11.24 -10.85 15.26
CA ASN A 13 9.98 -11.20 15.91
C ASN A 13 8.77 -10.96 14.99
N ALA A 14 8.79 -9.90 14.18
CA ALA A 14 7.73 -9.65 13.19
C ALA A 14 7.73 -10.73 12.10
N MET A 15 8.91 -11.08 11.56
CA MET A 15 9.04 -12.13 10.55
C MET A 15 8.59 -13.49 11.08
N ALA A 16 8.95 -13.85 12.31
CA ALA A 16 8.47 -15.09 12.94
C ALA A 16 6.92 -15.14 13.03
N ALA A 17 6.27 -14.01 13.33
CA ALA A 17 4.81 -13.94 13.34
C ALA A 17 4.21 -14.06 11.93
N ILE A 18 4.86 -13.43 10.93
CA ILE A 18 4.44 -13.46 9.52
C ILE A 18 4.55 -14.86 8.95
N ASP A 19 5.69 -15.53 9.13
CA ASP A 19 5.90 -16.90 8.66
C ASP A 19 4.88 -17.84 9.29
N SER A 20 4.67 -17.71 10.61
CA SER A 20 3.65 -18.49 11.31
C SER A 20 2.22 -18.26 10.78
N MET A 21 1.89 -17.06 10.31
CA MET A 21 0.60 -16.77 9.68
C MET A 21 0.50 -17.40 8.27
N ILE A 22 1.57 -17.31 7.48
CA ILE A 22 1.64 -17.90 6.14
C ILE A 22 1.55 -19.43 6.21
N ASP A 23 2.27 -20.06 7.14
CA ASP A 23 2.24 -21.51 7.37
C ASP A 23 0.85 -22.02 7.74
N ARG A 24 0.03 -21.17 8.38
CA ARG A 24 -1.38 -21.43 8.69
C ARG A 24 -2.34 -21.13 7.54
N GLY A 25 -1.82 -20.85 6.34
CA GLY A 25 -2.61 -20.61 5.14
C GLY A 25 -3.18 -19.19 5.01
N HIS A 26 -2.74 -18.24 5.83
CA HIS A 26 -3.20 -16.85 5.70
C HIS A 26 -2.45 -16.11 4.60
N ARG A 27 -3.19 -15.52 3.67
CA ARG A 27 -2.63 -14.63 2.65
C ARG A 27 -2.37 -13.24 3.24
N LEU A 28 -1.11 -12.85 3.29
CA LEU A 28 -0.67 -11.52 3.71
C LEU A 28 -0.21 -10.72 2.49
N THR A 29 -0.68 -9.48 2.37
CA THR A 29 -0.33 -8.58 1.26
C THR A 29 0.22 -7.24 1.73
N LEU A 30 0.03 -6.90 3.00
CA LEU A 30 0.39 -5.61 3.57
C LEU A 30 0.95 -5.78 4.98
N PHE A 31 2.10 -5.16 5.22
CA PHE A 31 2.70 -4.98 6.53
C PHE A 31 2.60 -3.51 6.93
N VAL A 32 1.95 -3.23 8.05
CA VAL A 32 1.83 -1.88 8.61
C VAL A 32 2.58 -1.81 9.93
N GLY A 33 3.60 -0.96 9.99
CA GLY A 33 4.49 -0.85 11.14
C GLY A 33 4.79 0.59 11.52
N ASP A 34 5.05 0.82 12.81
CA ASP A 34 5.54 2.12 13.28
C ASP A 34 7.05 2.29 13.00
N ARG A 35 7.63 3.35 13.57
CA ARG A 35 9.04 3.71 13.37
C ARG A 35 10.05 2.72 13.96
N ALA A 36 9.63 1.78 14.81
CA ALA A 36 10.52 0.74 15.33
C ALA A 36 10.79 -0.38 14.29
N TYR A 37 9.95 -0.49 13.25
CA TYR A 37 10.07 -1.53 12.23
C TYR A 37 10.84 -1.03 11.01
N ALA A 38 10.20 -0.92 9.83
CA ALA A 38 10.87 -0.63 8.57
C ALA A 38 11.85 0.58 8.65
N PRO A 39 11.51 1.69 9.33
CA PRO A 39 12.44 2.81 9.47
C PRO A 39 13.74 2.43 10.18
N SER A 40 13.67 1.68 11.28
CA SER A 40 14.77 1.48 12.23
C SER A 40 15.39 0.09 12.22
N THR A 41 15.01 -0.76 11.26
CA THR A 41 15.55 -2.11 11.09
C THR A 41 16.40 -2.25 9.84
N ASP A 42 17.28 -3.25 9.82
CA ASP A 42 18.05 -3.63 8.65
C ASP A 42 17.13 -4.19 7.56
N VAL A 43 17.35 -3.76 6.31
CA VAL A 43 16.54 -4.19 5.16
C VAL A 43 16.59 -5.69 4.93
N THR A 44 17.71 -6.34 5.23
CA THR A 44 17.90 -7.79 5.06
C THR A 44 17.07 -8.60 6.06
N LYS A 45 16.69 -7.98 7.19
CA LYS A 45 15.95 -8.65 8.27
C LYS A 45 14.44 -8.46 8.17
N LEU A 46 13.96 -7.43 7.47
CA LEU A 46 12.54 -7.12 7.38
C LEU A 46 12.08 -6.83 5.95
N GLN A 47 12.48 -5.72 5.35
CA GLN A 47 11.94 -5.28 4.06
C GLN A 47 12.22 -6.26 2.91
N GLY A 48 13.44 -6.81 2.83
CA GLY A 48 13.83 -7.85 1.87
C GLY A 48 12.97 -9.10 2.00
N PRO A 49 12.91 -9.73 3.19
CA PRO A 49 12.05 -10.88 3.43
C PRO A 49 10.55 -10.62 3.17
N LEU A 50 10.04 -9.42 3.48
CA LEU A 50 8.66 -9.02 3.16
C LEU A 50 8.44 -8.92 1.65
N LYS A 51 9.35 -8.26 0.93
CA LYS A 51 9.30 -8.12 -0.53
C LYS A 51 9.35 -9.48 -1.22
N ALA A 52 10.20 -10.39 -0.75
CA ALA A 52 10.28 -11.77 -1.26
C ALA A 52 8.98 -12.56 -1.11
N ARG A 53 8.15 -12.23 -0.10
CA ARG A 53 6.82 -12.81 0.13
C ARG A 53 5.69 -12.05 -0.59
N GLY A 54 6.01 -11.02 -1.37
CA GLY A 54 5.01 -10.16 -2.02
C GLY A 54 4.22 -9.28 -1.05
N ILE A 55 4.74 -9.06 0.17
CA ILE A 55 4.10 -8.25 1.20
C ILE A 55 4.59 -6.80 1.07
N ALA A 56 3.69 -5.88 0.78
CA ALA A 56 4.01 -4.48 0.66
C ALA A 56 4.11 -3.80 2.04
N VAL A 57 4.93 -2.77 2.17
CA VAL A 57 5.14 -2.05 3.44
C VAL A 57 4.40 -0.72 3.44
N VAL A 58 3.80 -0.37 4.58
CA VAL A 58 3.33 0.98 4.89
C VAL A 58 3.83 1.34 6.29
N SER A 59 4.64 2.39 6.40
CA SER A 59 5.16 2.85 7.69
C SER A 59 5.32 4.37 7.73
N ASP A 60 5.44 4.89 8.95
CA ASP A 60 5.89 6.26 9.17
C ASP A 60 7.41 6.37 8.90
N TYR A 61 7.95 7.59 8.79
CA TYR A 61 9.38 7.86 8.59
C TYR A 61 10.00 8.63 9.74
N ARG A 62 11.30 8.39 9.95
CA ARG A 62 12.12 9.28 10.79
C ARG A 62 12.44 10.59 10.08
N LYS A 63 12.84 11.60 10.86
CA LYS A 63 13.26 12.92 10.37
C LYS A 63 14.32 12.82 9.28
N ASP A 64 15.34 11.99 9.51
CA ASP A 64 16.47 11.74 8.61
C ASP A 64 16.09 10.96 7.34
N GLN A 65 14.84 10.49 7.22
CA GLN A 65 14.35 9.67 6.13
C GLN A 65 13.33 10.39 5.23
N LEU A 66 13.06 11.66 5.48
CA LEU A 66 12.19 12.49 4.65
C LEU A 66 12.94 13.13 3.48
N GLY A 67 12.20 13.52 2.43
CA GLY A 67 12.75 14.04 1.18
C GLY A 67 13.33 12.95 0.26
N ILE A 68 14.25 13.37 -0.63
CA ILE A 68 14.94 12.47 -1.56
C ILE A 68 15.91 11.58 -0.78
N LYS A 69 15.81 10.26 -0.92
CA LYS A 69 16.69 9.29 -0.22
C LYS A 69 17.47 8.36 -1.11
N GLU A 70 16.98 8.12 -2.32
CA GLU A 70 17.59 7.21 -3.26
C GLU A 70 17.29 7.71 -4.67
N GLN A 71 18.17 7.38 -5.61
CA GLN A 71 17.98 7.72 -7.02
C GLN A 71 18.36 6.53 -7.90
N HIS A 72 17.63 6.34 -8.99
CA HIS A 72 17.94 5.32 -9.98
C HIS A 72 17.53 5.77 -11.38
N ALA A 73 18.43 5.70 -12.35
CA ALA A 73 18.18 6.12 -13.73
C ALA A 73 17.61 7.56 -13.87
N GLY A 74 17.91 8.42 -12.89
CA GLY A 74 17.38 9.79 -12.75
C GLY A 74 16.00 9.91 -12.11
N ALA A 75 15.36 8.80 -11.74
CA ALA A 75 14.18 8.83 -10.89
C ALA A 75 14.58 9.12 -9.44
N LEU A 76 13.72 9.87 -8.73
CA LEU A 76 13.94 10.29 -7.35
C LEU A 76 13.01 9.49 -6.43
N TYR A 77 13.55 8.69 -5.52
CA TYR A 77 12.75 8.09 -4.45
C TYR A 77 12.54 9.11 -3.35
N VAL A 78 11.29 9.54 -3.23
CA VAL A 78 10.82 10.46 -2.19
C VAL A 78 9.71 9.75 -1.44
N GLU A 79 9.93 9.53 -0.15
CA GLU A 79 8.88 9.15 0.81
C GLU A 79 7.86 8.11 0.29
N GLY A 80 8.36 6.94 -0.12
CA GLY A 80 7.56 5.76 -0.43
C GLY A 80 7.60 5.34 -1.89
N VAL A 81 7.72 6.26 -2.84
CA VAL A 81 7.66 5.92 -4.27
C VAL A 81 8.69 6.70 -5.09
N ALA A 82 8.89 6.28 -6.34
CA ALA A 82 9.76 6.94 -7.29
C ALA A 82 9.01 8.03 -8.09
N TYR A 83 9.67 9.17 -8.28
CA TYR A 83 9.19 10.31 -9.05
C TYR A 83 10.15 10.63 -10.20
N GLY A 84 9.66 11.35 -11.20
CA GLY A 84 10.50 11.89 -12.27
C GLY A 84 11.53 12.92 -11.77
N PRO A 85 12.62 13.13 -12.52
CA PRO A 85 13.71 14.05 -12.12
C PRO A 85 13.28 15.50 -12.02
N CYS A 86 12.24 15.89 -12.76
CA CYS A 86 11.73 17.26 -12.77
C CYS A 86 10.89 17.61 -11.53
N LEU A 87 10.84 16.76 -10.49
CA LEU A 87 10.11 17.06 -9.27
C LEU A 87 10.70 18.34 -8.61
N PRO A 88 9.91 19.42 -8.42
CA PRO A 88 10.38 20.62 -7.75
C PRO A 88 10.82 20.34 -6.31
N ASP A 89 11.84 21.04 -5.84
CA ASP A 89 12.33 20.90 -4.46
C ASP A 89 11.25 21.19 -3.42
N ALA A 90 10.39 22.18 -3.65
CA ALA A 90 9.26 22.50 -2.78
C ALA A 90 8.29 21.32 -2.62
N LEU A 91 8.15 20.50 -3.68
CA LEU A 91 7.38 19.26 -3.61
C LEU A 91 8.21 18.18 -2.94
N ALA A 92 9.45 17.91 -3.39
CA ALA A 92 10.30 16.86 -2.82
C ALA A 92 10.50 16.99 -1.30
N ASN A 93 10.63 18.23 -0.81
CA ASN A 93 10.89 18.55 0.60
C ASN A 93 9.63 18.93 1.40
N ALA A 94 8.43 18.82 0.83
CA ALA A 94 7.18 19.26 1.49
C ALA A 94 7.01 18.75 2.94
N SER A 95 7.33 17.49 3.23
CA SER A 95 7.25 16.95 4.60
C SER A 95 8.32 17.50 5.55
N ILE A 96 9.49 17.85 5.02
CA ILE A 96 10.57 18.51 5.78
C ILE A 96 10.11 19.92 6.14
N ASP A 97 9.67 20.70 5.14
CA ASP A 97 9.18 22.07 5.32
C ASP A 97 8.06 22.14 6.36
N PHE A 98 7.09 21.22 6.26
CA PHE A 98 5.98 21.14 7.22
C PHE A 98 6.46 20.82 8.64
N ARG A 99 7.37 19.84 8.80
CA ARG A 99 7.92 19.48 10.13
C ARG A 99 8.75 20.59 10.76
N GLU A 100 9.38 21.43 9.94
CA GLU A 100 10.17 22.57 10.38
C GLU A 100 9.34 23.86 10.48
N ASN A 101 8.00 23.76 10.42
CA ASN A 101 7.06 24.86 10.52
C ASN A 101 7.28 25.96 9.47
N ARG A 102 7.84 25.62 8.30
CA ARG A 102 8.05 26.55 7.17
C ARG A 102 6.81 26.70 6.29
N THR A 103 5.83 25.81 6.43
CA THR A 103 4.58 25.78 5.64
C THR A 103 3.41 25.36 6.52
N SER A 104 2.20 25.80 6.16
CA SER A 104 0.97 25.35 6.81
C SER A 104 0.59 23.91 6.43
N GLU A 105 -0.35 23.31 7.16
CA GLU A 105 -0.87 21.98 6.85
C GLU A 105 -1.58 21.95 5.48
N GLU A 106 -2.36 22.98 5.15
CA GLU A 106 -3.09 23.08 3.89
C GLU A 106 -2.13 23.07 2.70
N VAL A 107 -1.05 23.86 2.77
CA VAL A 107 -0.01 23.91 1.74
C VAL A 107 0.72 22.58 1.66
N TYR A 108 1.04 21.97 2.79
CA TYR A 108 1.67 20.65 2.84
C TYR A 108 0.82 19.58 2.15
N LEU A 109 -0.48 19.51 2.47
CA LEU A 109 -1.40 18.55 1.85
C LEU A 109 -1.53 18.77 0.34
N ALA A 110 -1.65 20.02 -0.10
CA ALA A 110 -1.70 20.37 -1.51
C ALA A 110 -0.43 19.92 -2.24
N ARG A 111 0.75 20.15 -1.66
CA ARG A 111 2.04 19.72 -2.24
C ARG A 111 2.15 18.19 -2.30
N ILE A 112 1.71 17.47 -1.26
CA ILE A 112 1.70 15.99 -1.26
C ILE A 112 0.83 15.45 -2.40
N GLU A 113 -0.32 16.06 -2.65
CA GLU A 113 -1.20 15.65 -3.75
C GLU A 113 -0.61 16.04 -5.11
N GLU A 114 -0.01 17.22 -5.23
CA GLU A 114 0.64 17.70 -6.45
C GLU A 114 1.81 16.79 -6.90
N ARG A 115 2.56 16.19 -5.95
CA ARG A 115 3.63 15.22 -6.26
C ARG A 115 3.18 14.12 -7.20
N ARG A 116 1.91 13.70 -7.17
CA ARG A 116 1.39 12.60 -8.02
C ARG A 116 1.60 12.83 -9.51
N ARG A 117 1.58 14.08 -9.97
CA ARG A 117 1.82 14.42 -11.38
C ARG A 117 3.19 13.94 -11.86
N TYR A 118 4.15 13.84 -10.95
CA TYR A 118 5.52 13.40 -11.19
C TYR A 118 5.75 11.91 -10.86
N GLN A 119 4.78 11.23 -10.27
CA GLN A 119 4.96 9.85 -9.80
C GLN A 119 5.16 8.89 -10.98
N LEU A 120 6.19 8.04 -10.90
CA LEU A 120 6.40 7.00 -11.89
C LEU A 120 5.31 5.93 -11.80
N GLN A 121 4.92 5.42 -12.96
CA GLN A 121 3.91 4.38 -13.10
C GLN A 121 4.58 3.01 -13.24
N GLN A 122 4.12 2.02 -12.48
CA GLN A 122 4.56 0.65 -12.65
C GLN A 122 3.91 0.05 -13.91
N LYS A 123 4.73 -0.34 -14.89
CA LYS A 123 4.29 -0.91 -16.18
C LYS A 123 3.97 -2.40 -16.07
N SER A 124 4.68 -3.13 -15.22
CA SER A 124 4.51 -4.57 -15.03
C SER A 124 4.65 -4.98 -13.57
N SER A 125 4.02 -6.09 -13.20
CA SER A 125 4.32 -6.77 -11.94
C SER A 125 5.82 -7.10 -11.83
N PRO A 126 6.36 -7.26 -10.61
CA PRO A 126 7.72 -7.74 -10.44
C PRO A 126 7.92 -9.09 -11.12
N ASP A 127 9.07 -9.29 -11.75
CA ASP A 127 9.46 -10.60 -12.27
C ASP A 127 9.94 -11.54 -11.15
N ALA A 128 10.39 -12.75 -11.52
CA ALA A 128 10.88 -13.75 -10.57
C ALA A 128 12.09 -13.27 -9.73
N ASN A 129 12.85 -12.29 -10.22
CA ASN A 129 13.99 -11.69 -9.54
C ASN A 129 13.60 -10.42 -8.76
N GLY A 130 12.32 -10.06 -8.73
CA GLY A 130 11.82 -8.86 -8.08
C GLY A 130 12.11 -7.56 -8.85
N VAL A 131 12.50 -7.65 -10.12
CA VAL A 131 12.70 -6.50 -10.99
C VAL A 131 11.34 -5.95 -11.42
N VAL A 132 11.14 -4.65 -11.25
CA VAL A 132 9.92 -3.95 -11.69
C VAL A 132 10.24 -2.99 -12.83
N VAL A 133 9.33 -2.87 -13.79
CA VAL A 133 9.48 -1.92 -14.89
C VAL A 133 8.67 -0.67 -14.58
N MET A 134 9.35 0.47 -14.49
CA MET A 134 8.75 1.77 -14.18
C MET A 134 8.76 2.68 -15.40
N ARG A 135 7.73 3.51 -15.52
CA ARG A 135 7.48 4.39 -16.65
C ARG A 135 7.25 5.82 -16.14
N CYS A 136 7.82 6.79 -16.86
CA CYS A 136 7.50 8.20 -16.67
C CYS A 136 6.03 8.48 -16.98
N PRO A 137 5.30 9.28 -16.19
CA PRO A 137 3.88 9.58 -16.44
C PRO A 137 3.62 10.31 -17.77
N ALA A 138 4.66 10.92 -18.37
CA ALA A 138 4.60 11.53 -19.71
C ALA A 138 4.92 10.56 -20.86
N ALA A 139 5.28 9.30 -20.56
CA ALA A 139 5.65 8.30 -21.56
C ALA A 139 4.50 7.32 -21.88
N GLY A 140 4.60 6.65 -23.03
CA GLY A 140 3.69 5.58 -23.43
C GLY A 140 2.43 6.04 -24.19
N PRO A 141 1.48 5.12 -24.43
CA PRO A 141 0.31 5.39 -25.26
C PRO A 141 -0.73 6.30 -24.59
N ALA A 142 -0.84 6.26 -23.26
CA ALA A 142 -1.79 7.04 -22.47
C ALA A 142 -1.07 7.78 -21.32
N PRO A 143 -0.32 8.86 -21.62
CA PRO A 143 0.32 9.67 -20.61
C PRO A 143 -0.72 10.44 -19.81
N THR A 144 -0.38 10.74 -18.56
CA THR A 144 -1.24 11.52 -17.66
C THR A 144 -0.82 12.98 -17.55
N VAL A 145 0.36 13.32 -18.08
CA VAL A 145 0.93 14.67 -18.09
C VAL A 145 1.70 14.91 -19.37
N SER A 146 1.83 16.17 -19.77
CA SER A 146 2.77 16.57 -20.83
C SER A 146 4.12 17.00 -20.26
N CYS A 147 5.19 16.77 -21.02
CA CYS A 147 6.56 17.06 -20.60
C CYS A 147 7.45 17.40 -21.80
N ALA A 148 8.15 18.54 -21.74
CA ALA A 148 9.06 18.99 -22.80
C ALA A 148 10.20 17.99 -23.10
N LEU A 149 10.65 17.22 -22.11
CA LEU A 149 11.69 16.19 -22.29
C LEU A 149 11.17 14.90 -22.97
N LYS A 150 9.86 14.77 -23.17
CA LYS A 150 9.21 13.64 -23.86
C LYS A 150 8.19 14.13 -24.88
N PRO A 151 8.63 14.83 -25.94
CA PRO A 151 7.72 15.36 -26.95
C PRO A 151 6.98 14.22 -27.67
N ARG A 152 5.69 14.42 -27.94
CA ARG A 152 4.88 13.48 -28.72
C ARG A 152 4.79 13.95 -30.17
N ALA A 153 5.22 13.10 -31.10
CA ALA A 153 5.04 13.35 -32.52
C ALA A 153 3.55 13.28 -32.89
N GLY A 154 3.02 14.35 -33.51
CA GLY A 154 1.73 14.33 -34.21
C GLY A 154 0.46 14.24 -33.37
N LYS A 155 0.54 14.40 -32.03
CA LYS A 155 -0.65 14.51 -31.17
C LYS A 155 -0.58 15.79 -30.37
N ALA A 156 -1.53 16.69 -30.58
CA ALA A 156 -1.71 17.83 -29.71
C ALA A 156 -2.02 17.34 -28.28
N GLU A 157 -1.28 17.82 -27.30
CA GLU A 157 -1.43 17.47 -25.87
C GLU A 157 -2.66 18.11 -25.23
N LEU A 158 -3.67 18.43 -26.05
CA LEU A 158 -4.89 19.14 -25.68
C LEU A 158 -5.55 18.46 -24.46
N GLY A 159 -5.53 19.16 -23.33
CA GLY A 159 -6.18 18.74 -22.08
C GLY A 159 -5.29 17.99 -21.08
N LEU A 160 -4.03 17.67 -21.40
CA LEU A 160 -3.11 17.12 -20.41
C LEU A 160 -2.60 18.22 -19.47
N PRO A 161 -2.59 17.99 -18.15
CA PRO A 161 -1.87 18.87 -17.23
C PRO A 161 -0.39 18.91 -17.65
N SER A 162 0.08 20.11 -18.03
CA SER A 162 1.49 20.32 -18.29
C SER A 162 2.26 20.30 -16.98
N LEU A 163 3.34 19.51 -16.93
CA LEU A 163 4.31 19.70 -15.87
C LEU A 163 4.87 21.12 -16.05
N PRO A 164 4.77 21.98 -15.03
CA PRO A 164 5.27 23.35 -15.14
C PRO A 164 6.73 23.33 -15.62
N PRO A 165 7.17 24.35 -16.39
CA PRO A 165 8.58 24.51 -16.73
C PRO A 165 9.34 24.54 -15.40
N THR A 166 10.00 23.44 -15.14
CA THR A 166 10.38 23.04 -13.80
C THR A 166 11.77 23.63 -13.55
N THR A 167 11.95 24.27 -12.41
CA THR A 167 13.25 24.84 -12.02
C THR A 167 14.37 23.79 -11.93
N ASN A 168 14.01 22.49 -11.85
CA ASN A 168 14.92 21.35 -11.75
C ASN A 168 14.93 20.49 -13.02
N VAL A 169 15.04 21.08 -14.21
CA VAL A 169 15.32 20.30 -15.43
C VAL A 169 16.82 19.95 -15.44
N PRO A 170 17.19 18.66 -15.49
CA PRO A 170 18.60 18.30 -15.61
C PRO A 170 19.19 18.77 -16.95
N ASP A 171 20.38 19.35 -16.93
CA ASP A 171 21.10 19.81 -18.13
C ASP A 171 21.26 18.68 -19.16
N VAL A 172 21.53 17.46 -18.66
CA VAL A 172 21.57 16.23 -19.45
C VAL A 172 20.40 15.35 -19.02
N PRO A 173 19.39 15.13 -19.89
CA PRO A 173 18.22 14.32 -19.56
C PRO A 173 18.63 12.88 -19.16
N PRO A 174 18.22 12.39 -17.99
CA PRO A 174 18.61 11.07 -17.53
C PRO A 174 17.85 9.95 -18.26
N ARG A 175 18.26 8.70 -18.03
CA ARG A 175 17.72 7.51 -18.73
C ARG A 175 16.19 7.38 -18.63
N ILE A 176 15.56 7.76 -17.51
CA ILE A 176 14.09 7.76 -17.40
C ILE A 176 13.41 8.76 -18.36
N CYS A 177 14.08 9.87 -18.68
CA CYS A 177 13.62 10.89 -19.62
C CYS A 177 13.93 10.53 -21.08
N THR A 178 15.11 9.99 -21.36
CA THR A 178 15.52 9.67 -22.75
C THR A 178 14.93 8.36 -23.28
N ASN A 179 14.67 7.39 -22.41
CA ASN A 179 14.05 6.13 -22.84
C ASN A 179 12.57 6.34 -23.18
N LYS A 180 12.16 5.92 -24.39
CA LYS A 180 10.78 6.11 -24.88
C LYS A 180 9.72 5.36 -24.08
N GLU A 181 10.06 4.21 -23.51
CA GLU A 181 9.05 3.34 -22.90
C GLU A 181 9.08 3.27 -21.37
N SER A 182 10.21 2.84 -20.80
CA SER A 182 10.31 2.46 -19.38
C SER A 182 11.73 2.08 -18.99
N VAL A 183 12.02 2.07 -17.69
CA VAL A 183 13.30 1.65 -17.12
C VAL A 183 13.08 0.56 -16.06
N SER A 184 13.99 -0.40 -15.99
CA SER A 184 13.96 -1.49 -15.01
C SER A 184 14.57 -1.07 -13.67
N PHE A 185 13.91 -1.45 -12.59
CA PHE A 185 14.31 -1.23 -11.21
C PHE A 185 14.53 -2.59 -10.57
N GLY A 186 15.77 -2.90 -10.22
CA GLY A 186 16.17 -4.11 -9.51
C GLY A 186 15.53 -4.26 -8.12
N PRO A 187 15.64 -5.44 -7.49
CA PRO A 187 15.04 -5.74 -6.18
C PRO A 187 15.56 -4.86 -5.04
N GLU A 188 16.76 -4.31 -5.14
CA GLU A 188 17.39 -3.38 -4.21
C GLU A 188 16.75 -1.99 -4.22
N HIS A 189 16.17 -1.58 -5.35
CA HIS A 189 15.67 -0.22 -5.52
C HIS A 189 14.41 0.02 -4.69
N GLY A 190 14.44 1.10 -3.91
CA GLY A 190 13.39 1.44 -2.95
C GLY A 190 13.25 0.39 -1.85
N LEU A 191 14.21 -0.50 -1.61
CA LEU A 191 14.05 -1.55 -0.62
C LEU A 191 13.95 -0.99 0.81
N LYS A 192 14.73 0.05 1.13
CA LYS A 192 14.69 0.71 2.44
C LYS A 192 13.52 1.68 2.57
N TYR A 193 13.26 2.45 1.52
CA TYR A 193 12.39 3.63 1.55
C TYR A 193 11.09 3.45 0.79
N GLY A 194 10.88 2.33 0.12
CA GLY A 194 9.67 2.06 -0.65
C GLY A 194 8.47 1.73 0.24
N GLN A 195 7.30 2.17 -0.20
CA GLN A 195 6.01 1.87 0.40
C GLN A 195 4.98 1.50 -0.66
N LYS A 196 3.87 0.89 -0.23
CA LYS A 196 2.76 0.54 -1.13
C LYS A 196 2.15 1.76 -1.82
N VAL A 197 2.10 2.88 -1.12
CA VAL A 197 1.51 4.15 -1.56
C VAL A 197 2.40 5.31 -1.11
N PRO A 198 2.33 6.48 -1.78
CA PRO A 198 3.13 7.62 -1.38
C PRO A 198 2.78 8.07 0.04
N TYR A 199 3.79 8.44 0.82
CA TYR A 199 3.63 8.81 2.22
C TYR A 199 2.68 9.99 2.42
N LYS A 200 1.87 9.91 3.49
CA LYS A 200 0.93 10.94 3.94
C LYS A 200 -0.14 11.36 2.92
N THR A 201 -0.31 10.64 1.82
CA THR A 201 -1.51 10.78 0.99
C THR A 201 -2.75 10.29 1.75
N SER A 202 -3.93 10.60 1.21
CA SER A 202 -5.20 10.12 1.79
C SER A 202 -5.28 8.60 1.84
N GLU A 203 -4.74 7.89 0.84
CA GLU A 203 -4.68 6.42 0.82
C GLU A 203 -3.69 5.89 1.85
N TRP A 204 -2.52 6.54 2.01
CA TRP A 204 -1.57 6.18 3.05
C TRP A 204 -2.20 6.29 4.44
N ARG A 205 -2.91 7.40 4.71
CA ARG A 205 -3.61 7.61 5.98
C ARG A 205 -4.64 6.50 6.24
N LYS A 206 -5.44 6.12 5.23
CA LYS A 206 -6.41 5.02 5.35
C LYS A 206 -5.73 3.69 5.69
N LEU A 207 -4.65 3.36 4.97
CA LEU A 207 -3.91 2.11 5.17
C LEU A 207 -3.15 2.08 6.51
N TYR A 208 -2.65 3.22 6.97
CA TYR A 208 -1.83 3.31 8.18
C TYR A 208 -2.66 3.42 9.47
N HIS A 209 -3.68 4.29 9.49
CA HIS A 209 -4.43 4.58 10.73
C HIS A 209 -5.34 3.44 11.16
N SER A 210 -6.01 2.74 10.23
CA SER A 210 -6.95 1.67 10.59
C SER A 210 -6.26 0.51 11.37
N PRO A 211 -5.14 -0.06 10.91
CA PRO A 211 -4.40 -1.06 11.67
C PRO A 211 -3.81 -0.50 12.96
N ARG A 212 -3.33 0.75 12.95
CA ARG A 212 -2.76 1.40 14.13
C ARG A 212 -3.79 1.55 15.26
N ASN A 213 -4.99 2.01 14.95
CA ASN A 213 -6.08 2.13 15.92
C ASN A 213 -6.44 0.75 16.52
N THR A 214 -6.38 -0.31 15.71
CA THR A 214 -6.61 -1.69 16.17
C THR A 214 -5.56 -2.15 17.17
N ILE A 215 -4.29 -1.80 16.92
CA ILE A 215 -3.16 -2.09 17.83
C ILE A 215 -3.28 -1.25 19.10
N GLU A 216 -3.63 0.04 19.00
CA GLU A 216 -3.83 0.91 20.15
C GLU A 216 -4.98 0.39 21.04
N GLY A 217 -6.08 -0.08 20.44
CA GLY A 217 -7.16 -0.74 21.18
C GLY A 217 -6.72 -2.05 21.85
N LEU A 218 -5.93 -2.89 21.18
CA LEU A 218 -5.36 -4.10 21.80
C LEU A 218 -4.42 -3.77 22.96
N ASN A 219 -3.56 -2.77 22.79
CA ASN A 219 -2.65 -2.30 23.84
C ASN A 219 -3.43 -1.72 25.01
N GLY A 220 -4.54 -1.02 24.76
CA GLY A 220 -5.47 -0.56 25.79
C GLY A 220 -6.03 -1.73 26.61
N LEU A 221 -6.53 -2.78 25.94
CA LEU A 221 -7.02 -4.00 26.61
C LEU A 221 -5.93 -4.75 27.39
N LEU A 222 -4.70 -4.75 26.90
CA LEU A 222 -3.56 -5.35 27.61
C LEU A 222 -3.21 -4.57 28.87
N LYS A 223 -3.26 -3.23 28.80
CA LYS A 223 -2.88 -2.35 29.90
C LYS A 223 -3.99 -2.13 30.93
N ASN A 224 -5.25 -2.28 30.55
CA ASN A 224 -6.39 -2.00 31.43
C ASN A 224 -6.45 -2.98 32.61
N ASP A 225 -6.56 -2.43 33.82
CA ASP A 225 -6.59 -3.17 35.08
C ASP A 225 -7.83 -4.06 35.25
N ALA A 226 -8.95 -3.68 34.61
CA ALA A 226 -10.20 -4.43 34.63
C ALA A 226 -10.17 -5.68 33.70
N THR A 227 -9.26 -5.72 32.73
CA THR A 227 -9.13 -6.84 31.79
C THR A 227 -7.89 -7.67 32.12
N ALA A 228 -6.81 -7.51 31.35
CA ALA A 228 -5.60 -8.31 31.47
C ALA A 228 -4.63 -7.76 32.53
N ALA A 229 -4.69 -6.45 32.83
CA ALA A 229 -3.81 -5.77 33.76
C ALA A 229 -2.34 -6.21 33.59
N PHE A 230 -1.87 -6.28 32.35
CA PHE A 230 -0.63 -6.99 32.03
C PHE A 230 0.59 -6.35 32.72
N ALA A 231 0.52 -5.07 33.05
CA ALA A 231 1.55 -4.37 33.81
C ALA A 231 1.52 -4.70 35.32
N SER A 232 0.39 -5.18 35.85
CA SER A 232 0.21 -5.47 37.27
C SER A 232 0.91 -6.78 37.66
N PRO A 233 1.94 -6.73 38.53
CA PRO A 233 2.61 -7.94 39.02
C PRO A 233 1.67 -8.87 39.79
N GLY A 234 0.59 -8.32 40.35
CA GLY A 234 -0.41 -9.07 41.12
C GLY A 234 -1.17 -10.14 40.32
N ARG A 235 -1.18 -10.05 38.98
CA ARG A 235 -1.76 -11.07 38.08
C ARG A 235 -0.80 -12.22 37.77
N ARG A 236 0.49 -12.07 38.08
CA ARG A 236 1.54 -13.08 37.86
C ARG A 236 2.39 -13.22 39.12
N ARG A 237 1.79 -13.73 40.21
CA ARG A 237 2.46 -13.85 41.52
C ARG A 237 3.55 -14.93 41.57
N VAL A 238 3.66 -15.76 40.54
CA VAL A 238 4.66 -16.85 40.47
C VAL A 238 6.02 -16.28 40.04
N ARG A 239 7.09 -16.64 40.75
CA ARG A 239 8.45 -16.20 40.42
C ARG A 239 9.06 -17.05 39.29
N GLY A 240 10.03 -16.47 38.58
CA GLY A 240 10.79 -17.16 37.54
C GLY A 240 10.35 -16.82 36.11
N ARG A 241 11.32 -16.71 35.20
CA ARG A 241 11.12 -16.28 33.81
C ARG A 241 10.17 -17.21 33.02
N ALA A 242 10.30 -18.52 33.21
CA ALA A 242 9.45 -19.51 32.54
C ALA A 242 7.97 -19.37 32.94
N ALA A 243 7.68 -19.28 34.24
CA ALA A 243 6.32 -19.09 34.74
C ALA A 243 5.72 -17.76 34.23
N GLN A 244 6.47 -16.66 34.32
CA GLN A 244 6.02 -15.36 33.82
C GLN A 244 5.69 -15.39 32.33
N THR A 245 6.46 -16.13 31.54
CA THR A 245 6.24 -16.34 30.09
C THR A 245 4.92 -17.05 29.82
N ILE A 246 4.66 -18.16 30.53
CA ILE A 246 3.44 -18.95 30.35
C ILE A 246 2.21 -18.10 30.71
N PHE A 247 2.24 -17.40 31.86
CA PHE A 247 1.13 -16.54 32.24
C PHE A 247 0.91 -15.39 31.24
N ALA A 248 1.98 -14.79 30.72
CA ALA A 248 1.86 -13.78 29.68
C ALA A 248 1.19 -14.32 28.41
N ALA A 249 1.58 -15.52 27.97
CA ALA A 249 0.97 -16.18 26.81
C ALA A 249 -0.52 -16.48 27.04
N LEU A 250 -0.89 -17.02 28.21
CA LEU A 250 -2.29 -17.31 28.57
C LEU A 250 -3.15 -16.03 28.63
N MET A 251 -2.63 -14.94 29.16
CA MET A 251 -3.34 -13.66 29.18
C MET A 251 -3.58 -13.11 27.76
N ILE A 252 -2.58 -13.20 26.87
CA ILE A 252 -2.74 -12.80 25.47
C ILE A 252 -3.79 -13.69 24.78
N ALA A 253 -3.75 -15.00 25.02
CA ALA A 253 -4.75 -15.93 24.48
C ALA A 253 -6.17 -15.59 24.97
N ALA A 254 -6.35 -15.28 26.25
CA ALA A 254 -7.64 -14.87 26.81
C ALA A 254 -8.18 -13.57 26.19
N ILE A 255 -7.31 -12.60 25.92
CA ILE A 255 -7.69 -11.36 25.21
C ILE A 255 -8.08 -11.67 23.77
N ASN A 256 -7.32 -12.51 23.06
CA ASN A 256 -7.64 -12.90 21.69
C ASN A 256 -9.01 -13.59 21.61
N VAL A 257 -9.30 -14.53 22.52
CA VAL A 257 -10.61 -15.19 22.61
C VAL A 257 -11.72 -14.16 22.89
N SER A 258 -11.50 -13.21 23.80
CA SER A 258 -12.46 -12.15 24.09
C SER A 258 -12.75 -11.26 22.88
N LYS A 259 -11.71 -10.90 22.10
CA LYS A 259 -11.87 -10.12 20.86
C LYS A 259 -12.63 -10.91 19.78
N ILE A 260 -12.31 -12.19 19.61
CA ILE A 260 -13.04 -13.06 18.68
C ILE A 260 -14.51 -13.14 19.09
N ARG A 261 -14.80 -13.30 20.38
CA ARG A 261 -16.19 -13.32 20.90
C ARG A 261 -16.92 -12.00 20.64
N SER A 262 -16.28 -10.84 20.87
CA SER A 262 -16.88 -9.53 20.58
C SER A 262 -17.20 -9.40 19.09
N TYR A 263 -16.25 -9.74 18.23
CA TYR A 263 -16.42 -9.70 16.78
C TYR A 263 -17.58 -10.60 16.32
N LEU A 264 -17.67 -11.83 16.84
CA LEU A 264 -18.77 -12.74 16.49
C LEU A 264 -20.13 -12.21 16.96
N ARG A 265 -20.21 -11.56 18.13
CA ARG A 265 -21.44 -10.93 18.62
C ARG A 265 -21.87 -9.74 17.76
N GLU A 266 -20.93 -8.83 17.46
CA GLU A 266 -21.17 -7.66 16.61
C GLU A 266 -21.63 -8.09 15.21
N ARG A 267 -20.97 -9.10 14.64
CA ARG A 267 -21.37 -9.68 13.36
C ARG A 267 -22.78 -10.26 13.41
N ALA A 268 -23.10 -11.05 14.44
CA ALA A 268 -24.44 -11.60 14.61
C ALA A 268 -25.51 -10.51 14.75
N SER A 269 -25.22 -9.41 15.47
CA SER A 269 -26.15 -8.28 15.58
C SER A 269 -26.36 -7.53 14.26
N HIS A 270 -25.31 -7.39 13.43
CA HIS A 270 -25.41 -6.79 12.11
C HIS A 270 -26.19 -7.67 11.12
N ASP A 271 -26.03 -8.99 11.20
CA ASP A 271 -26.80 -9.94 10.39
C ASP A 271 -28.29 -9.94 10.80
N THR A 272 -28.61 -9.74 12.09
CA THR A 272 -30.01 -9.57 12.54
C THR A 272 -30.63 -8.22 12.14
N ASP A 273 -29.85 -7.13 12.10
CA ASP A 273 -30.33 -5.81 11.68
C ASP A 273 -30.63 -5.73 10.18
N HIS A 274 -29.94 -6.52 9.34
CA HIS A 274 -30.26 -6.63 7.91
C HIS A 274 -31.52 -7.46 7.60
N SER A 275 -32.13 -8.11 8.60
CA SER A 275 -33.41 -8.82 8.46
C SER A 275 -34.64 -7.91 8.65
N THR A 276 -34.45 -6.63 9.01
CA THR A 276 -35.57 -5.71 9.23
C THR A 276 -35.28 -4.36 8.58
N THR A 277 -35.94 -4.14 7.44
CA THR A 277 -36.01 -2.94 6.58
C THR A 277 -34.91 -2.77 5.51
N PRO A 278 -35.29 -2.81 4.21
CA PRO A 278 -34.39 -2.39 3.14
C PRO A 278 -34.26 -0.87 3.18
N ARG A 279 -33.07 -0.36 3.50
CA ARG A 279 -32.74 1.05 3.34
C ARG A 279 -32.52 1.35 1.86
N SER A 280 -33.60 1.59 1.13
CA SER A 280 -33.58 2.19 -0.19
C SER A 280 -33.00 3.62 -0.07
N LYS A 281 -31.78 3.82 -0.58
CA LYS A 281 -31.36 5.16 -0.99
C LYS A 281 -32.10 5.49 -2.29
N PRO A 282 -32.77 6.64 -2.43
CA PRO A 282 -33.27 7.04 -3.73
C PRO A 282 -32.07 7.40 -4.61
N SER A 283 -31.68 6.50 -5.51
CA SER A 283 -30.76 6.82 -6.60
C SER A 283 -31.55 7.51 -7.69
N ASN A 284 -31.51 8.84 -7.71
CA ASN A 284 -31.94 9.62 -8.85
C ASN A 284 -30.73 9.78 -9.78
N ASP A 285 -30.51 8.81 -10.67
CA ASP A 285 -29.80 9.05 -11.92
C ASP A 285 -30.26 8.06 -13.00
N GLY A 286 -30.82 8.61 -14.06
CA GLY A 286 -31.45 7.91 -15.15
C GLY A 286 -30.45 7.58 -16.25
N ARG A 287 -30.23 6.29 -16.50
CA ARG A 287 -30.15 5.71 -17.86
C ARG A 287 -30.23 4.20 -17.76
N ARG A 288 -31.34 3.60 -18.23
CA ARG A 288 -31.46 2.15 -18.43
C ARG A 288 -30.28 1.66 -19.29
N ARG A 289 -29.28 1.01 -18.69
CA ARG A 289 -28.30 0.20 -19.44
C ARG A 289 -29.08 -0.94 -20.09
N ARG A 290 -29.21 -0.89 -21.41
CA ARG A 290 -30.03 -1.83 -22.18
C ARG A 290 -29.29 -3.13 -22.55
N HIS A 291 -28.00 -3.25 -22.22
CA HIS A 291 -27.17 -4.42 -22.54
C HIS A 291 -26.12 -4.70 -21.46
N THR A 292 -25.90 -5.98 -21.15
CA THR A 292 -24.86 -6.46 -20.20
C THR A 292 -23.86 -7.37 -20.92
N LEU A 293 -22.59 -7.36 -20.48
CA LEU A 293 -21.49 -8.11 -21.12
C LEU A 293 -21.72 -9.64 -21.19
N SER A 294 -22.68 -10.19 -20.43
CA SER A 294 -23.06 -11.60 -20.51
C SER A 294 -23.76 -11.96 -21.82
N GLU A 295 -24.37 -11.00 -22.51
CA GLU A 295 -25.05 -11.21 -23.81
C GLU A 295 -24.07 -11.57 -24.94
N TYR A 296 -22.78 -11.26 -24.80
CA TYR A 296 -21.73 -11.61 -25.75
C TYR A 296 -21.03 -12.95 -25.45
N SER A 297 -21.42 -13.64 -24.37
CA SER A 297 -20.74 -14.88 -23.93
C SER A 297 -21.31 -16.18 -24.53
N ARG A 298 -22.32 -16.11 -25.40
CA ARG A 298 -22.89 -17.27 -26.09
C ARG A 298 -23.13 -16.99 -27.58
N SER A 299 -22.07 -16.98 -28.39
CA SER A 299 -22.18 -17.29 -29.83
C SER A 299 -20.80 -17.59 -30.44
N THR A 300 -20.22 -18.74 -30.11
CA THR A 300 -19.24 -19.40 -30.99
C THR A 300 -19.09 -20.85 -30.58
N THR A 301 -20.03 -21.67 -31.03
CA THR A 301 -19.90 -23.10 -31.40
C THR A 301 -21.31 -23.66 -31.54
N ASP A 302 -21.88 -23.52 -32.74
CA ASP A 302 -22.71 -24.55 -33.37
C ASP A 302 -23.16 -24.01 -34.74
N GLY A 303 -22.52 -24.53 -35.78
CA GLY A 303 -22.78 -24.08 -37.14
C GLY A 303 -21.78 -24.62 -38.14
N LEU A 304 -21.49 -25.92 -38.13
CA LEU A 304 -20.86 -26.62 -39.25
C LEU A 304 -21.11 -28.14 -39.15
N ALA A 305 -22.29 -28.58 -39.59
CA ALA A 305 -22.45 -29.84 -40.30
C ALA A 305 -23.81 -29.92 -41.02
N SER A 306 -23.71 -30.07 -42.34
CA SER A 306 -24.65 -30.70 -43.27
C SER A 306 -25.96 -29.97 -43.65
N ARG A 307 -25.88 -29.29 -44.80
CA ARG A 307 -27.00 -29.15 -45.75
C ARG A 307 -27.05 -30.40 -46.63
N ALA A 308 -28.18 -31.08 -46.64
CA ALA A 308 -28.68 -31.81 -47.81
C ALA A 308 -30.21 -31.88 -47.71
N GLY A 309 -30.89 -31.14 -48.57
CA GLY A 309 -32.23 -31.47 -49.07
C GLY A 309 -32.12 -31.62 -50.60
N PRO A 310 -33.21 -31.86 -51.35
CA PRO A 310 -34.62 -31.89 -50.93
C PRO A 310 -35.39 -33.14 -51.42
N ASP A 311 -36.65 -33.33 -51.02
CA ASP A 311 -37.76 -33.36 -52.00
C ASP A 311 -39.15 -33.34 -51.35
N ARG A 312 -40.08 -32.82 -52.14
CA ARG A 312 -41.51 -32.52 -51.87
C ARG A 312 -42.41 -33.73 -52.02
N ASP A 313 -43.52 -33.71 -51.29
CA ASP A 313 -44.92 -34.05 -51.64
C ASP A 313 -45.68 -34.08 -50.28
N SER A 314 -46.79 -33.40 -50.01
CA SER A 314 -47.86 -32.78 -50.81
C SER A 314 -48.36 -31.48 -50.14
#